data_AF-A0A372KKF4-F1
#
_entry.id   AF-A0A372KKF4-F1
#
_cell.length_a   1.000
_cell.length_b   1.000
_cell.length_c   1.000
_cell.angle_alpha   90.00
_cell.angle_beta   90.00
_cell.angle_gamma   90.00
#
_symmetry.space_group_name_H-M   'P 1'
#
loop_
_entity.id
_entity.type
_entity.pdbx_description
1 polymer ?
#
loop_
_entity_poly.entity_id
_entity_poly.type
_entity_poly.pdbx_seq_one_letter_code
_entity_poly.pdbx_strand_id
1 'polypeptide(L)' 'MNQGRKTTFEERVEIVNFTIAHEKDYQAAIEKFGVSYQQVYSWVRKFEQEGRQGLLDR' A
#
# COMPACT_ATOMS: atom_id res chain seq x y z
N MET A 1 -1.45 2.96 -20.60
CA MET A 1 -1.27 2.29 -19.30
C MET A 1 0.12 2.64 -18.82
N ASN A 2 0.27 3.74 -18.07
CA ASN A 2 1.58 4.08 -17.49
C ASN A 2 1.93 2.95 -16.52
N GLN A 3 3.06 2.29 -16.71
CA GLN A 3 3.53 1.30 -15.76
C GLN A 3 3.70 2.01 -14.43
N GLY A 4 2.77 1.78 -13.49
CA GLY A 4 2.86 2.34 -12.14
C GLY A 4 4.22 2.01 -11.56
N ARG A 5 4.76 2.90 -10.73
CA ARG A 5 6.04 2.70 -10.03
C ARG A 5 6.13 1.26 -9.52
N LYS A 6 7.23 0.59 -9.84
CA LYS A 6 7.52 -0.74 -9.28
C LYS A 6 7.84 -0.56 -7.80
N THR A 7 6.95 -1.05 -6.95
CA THR A 7 7.14 -1.11 -5.50
C THR A 7 7.63 -2.50 -5.10
N THR A 8 8.56 -2.61 -4.17
CA THR A 8 8.95 -3.91 -3.60
C THR A 8 7.88 -4.41 -2.62
N PHE A 9 7.92 -5.70 -2.28
CA PHE A 9 7.05 -6.26 -1.24
C PHE A 9 7.22 -5.56 0.10
N GLU A 10 8.48 -5.29 0.49
CA GLU A 10 8.78 -4.59 1.74
C GLU A 10 8.27 -3.15 1.73
N GLU A 11 8.40 -2.45 0.61
CA GLU A 11 7.86 -1.10 0.44
C GLU A 11 6.33 -1.09 0.60
N ARG A 12 5.61 -2.08 0.04
CA ARG A 12 4.16 -2.19 0.24
C ARG A 12 3.77 -2.44 1.69
N VAL A 13 4.54 -3.27 2.39
CA VAL A 13 4.32 -3.57 3.81
C VAL A 13 4.52 -2.29 4.64
N GLU A 14 5.57 -1.53 4.35
CA GLU A 14 5.82 -0.23 4.98
C GLU A 14 4.68 0.75 4.72
N ILE A 15 4.24 0.88 3.47
CA ILE A 15 3.12 1.77 3.08
C ILE A 15 1.85 1.42 3.83
N VAL A 16 1.49 0.13 3.89
CA VAL A 16 0.27 -0.32 4.58
C VAL A 16 0.37 -0.08 6.08
N ASN A 17 1.49 -0.43 6.71
CA ASN A 17 1.71 -0.20 8.14
C ASN A 17 1.64 1.30 8.47
N PHE A 18 2.29 2.14 7.65
CA PHE A 18 2.20 3.60 7.79
C PHE A 18 0.76 4.09 7.70
N THR A 19 0.01 3.61 6.69
CA THR A 19 -1.38 4.01 6.45
C THR A 19 -2.28 3.63 7.63
N ILE A 20 -2.15 2.40 8.16
CA ILE A 20 -2.93 1.94 9.31
C ILE A 20 -2.57 2.72 10.58
N ALA A 21 -1.27 2.99 10.79
CA ALA A 21 -0.80 3.78 11.94
C ALA A 21 -1.29 5.24 11.91
N HIS A 22 -1.61 5.78 10.73
CA HIS A 22 -2.19 7.11 10.54
C HIS A 22 -3.71 7.05 10.33
N GLU A 23 -4.40 6.11 10.99
CA GLU A 23 -5.87 6.01 10.99
C GLU A 23 -6.49 5.90 9.57
N LYS A 24 -5.77 5.22 8.66
CA LYS A 24 -6.11 5.09 7.24
C LYS A 24 -6.09 6.42 6.47
N ASP A 25 -5.18 7.33 6.82
CA ASP A 25 -4.87 8.51 6.01
C ASP A 25 -4.14 8.11 4.71
N TYR A 26 -4.93 7.76 3.70
CA TYR A 26 -4.44 7.42 2.37
C TYR A 26 -3.76 8.60 1.67
N GLN A 27 -4.15 9.84 2.00
CA GLN A 27 -3.57 11.02 1.37
C GLN A 27 -2.12 11.19 1.82
N ALA A 28 -1.87 11.08 3.13
CA ALA A 28 -0.52 11.11 3.69
C ALA A 28 0.36 9.99 3.10
N ALA A 29 -0.20 8.80 2.86
CA ALA A 29 0.54 7.70 2.23
C ALA A 29 0.89 7.98 0.76
N ILE A 30 -0.03 8.56 -0.02
CA ILE A 30 0.21 8.95 -1.41
C ILE A 30 1.31 10.01 -1.50
N GLU A 31 1.23 11.04 -0.65
CA GLU A 31 2.21 12.13 -0.61
C GLU A 31 3.60 11.64 -0.19
N LYS A 32 3.66 10.76 0.83
CA LYS A 32 4.92 10.24 1.38
C LYS A 32 5.62 9.26 0.44
N PHE A 33 4.88 8.36 -0.21
CA PHE A 33 5.46 7.25 -0.96
C PHE A 33 5.34 7.42 -2.48
N GLY A 34 4.63 8.44 -2.98
CA GLY A 34 4.48 8.68 -4.41
C GLY A 34 3.77 7.53 -5.14
N VAL A 35 2.81 6.90 -4.47
CA VAL A 35 1.96 5.82 -5.00
C VAL A 35 0.54 6.30 -5.20
N SER A 36 -0.25 5.62 -6.02
CA SER A 36 -1.65 6.02 -6.23
C SER A 36 -2.55 5.60 -5.07
N TYR A 37 -3.62 6.36 -4.84
CA TYR A 37 -4.67 6.01 -3.87
C TYR A 37 -5.17 4.58 -4.04
N GLN A 38 -5.43 4.17 -5.29
CA GLN A 38 -5.95 2.85 -5.62
C GLN A 38 -4.99 1.73 -5.22
N GLN A 39 -3.68 1.95 -5.35
CA GLN A 39 -2.67 0.99 -4.90
C GLN A 39 -2.69 0.85 -3.37
N VAL A 40 -2.63 1.96 -2.64
CA VAL A 40 -2.64 1.95 -1.16
C VAL A 40 -3.92 1.31 -0.65
N TYR A 41 -5.08 1.73 -1.17
CA TYR A 41 -6.37 1.16 -0.78
C TYR A 41 -6.44 -0.35 -1.03
N SER A 42 -5.99 -0.81 -2.20
CA SER A 42 -5.97 -2.24 -2.52
C SER A 42 -5.05 -3.02 -1.57
N TRP A 43 -3.85 -2.48 -1.28
CA TRP A 43 -2.91 -3.11 -0.37
C TRP A 43 -3.43 -3.18 1.07
N VAL A 44 -3.98 -2.08 1.60
CA VAL A 44 -4.58 -2.06 2.94
C VAL A 44 -5.71 -3.10 3.03
N ARG A 45 -6.62 -3.13 2.05
CA ARG A 45 -7.71 -4.12 2.00
C ARG A 45 -7.20 -5.56 1.98
N LYS A 46 -6.18 -5.87 1.18
CA LYS A 46 -5.60 -7.22 1.12
C LYS A 46 -4.88 -7.57 2.42
N PHE A 47 -4.19 -6.60 3.03
CA PHE A 47 -3.52 -6.80 4.30
C PHE A 47 -4.49 -7.05 5.46
N GLU A 48 -5.63 -6.36 5.51
CA GLU A 48 -6.66 -6.60 6.51
C GLU A 48 -7.32 -7.99 6.37
N GLN A 49 -7.35 -8.56 5.16
CA GLN A 49 -7.97 -9.86 4.89
C GLN A 49 -6.99 -11.04 5.04
N GLU A 50 -5.77 -10.89 4.54
CA GLU A 50 -4.79 -11.98 4.36
C GLU A 50 -3.45 -11.68 5.06
N GLY A 51 -3.36 -10.59 5.82
CA GLY A 51 -2.12 -10.12 6.44
C GLY A 51 -1.05 -9.80 5.41
N ARG A 52 0.22 -9.99 5.79
CA ARG A 52 1.37 -9.72 4.91
C ARG A 52 1.33 -10.52 3.60
N GLN A 53 0.71 -11.70 3.59
CA GLN A 53 0.65 -12.57 2.41
C GLN A 53 -0.21 -11.96 1.29
N GLY A 54 -1.25 -11.20 1.63
CA GLY A 54 -2.08 -10.48 0.65
C GLY A 54 -1.32 -9.42 -0.17
N LEU A 55 -0.10 -9.05 0.24
CA LEU A 55 0.73 -8.06 -0.46
C LEU A 55 1.72 -8.69 -1.46
N LEU A 56 1.86 -10.01 -1.46
CA LEU A 56 2.69 -10.73 -2.42
C LEU A 56 2.06 -10.58 -3.82
N ASP A 57 2.83 -10.12 -4.80
CA ASP A 57 2.44 -10.27 -6.21
C ASP A 57 2.43 -11.77 -6.52
N ARG A 58 1.33 -12.26 -7.08
CA ARG A 58 1.22 -13.63 -7.59
C ARG A 58 1.49 -13.66 -9.07
#